data_AF-A0A078B3X1-F1
#
_entry.id   AF-A0A078B3X1-F1
#
_cell.length_a   1.000
_cell.length_b   1.000
_cell.length_c   1.000
_cell.angle_alpha   90.00
_cell.angle_beta   90.00
_cell.angle_gamma   90.00
#
_symmetry.space_group_name_H-M   'P 1'
#
loop_
_entity.id
_entity.type
_entity.pdbx_description
1 polymer ?
#
loop_
_entity_poly.entity_id
_entity_poly.type
_entity_poly.pdbx_seq_one_letter_code
_entity_poly.pdbx_strand_id
1 'polypeptide(L)'
;MNFPPSTPMILEIVYLAVTATAIGLELCAILNSACCSVFGPGKFLRGSGGLQSAEKAVQVLEDKSEITQTYFMTGLYCIVISSALKAFILYTLWNACIVAAGLGVMSYILVTSEKDQAIRGRINKDQVIDPTNIKLQ
;
A
#
# COMPACT_ATOMS: atom_id res chain seq x y z
N MET A 1 19.70 -12.49 14.42
CA MET A 1 19.67 -11.17 15.08
C MET A 1 20.18 -11.38 16.50
N ASN A 2 21.16 -10.63 16.96
CA ASN A 2 21.63 -10.71 18.35
C ASN A 2 20.92 -9.62 19.16
N PHE A 3 20.01 -10.02 20.05
CA PHE A 3 19.38 -9.10 20.99
C PHE A 3 20.30 -8.87 22.20
N PRO A 4 20.28 -7.66 22.80
CA PRO A 4 21.00 -7.42 24.05
C PRO A 4 20.58 -8.45 25.12
N PRO A 5 21.51 -8.99 25.92
CA PRO A 5 21.21 -10.03 26.91
C PRO A 5 20.24 -9.59 28.02
N SER A 6 19.96 -8.29 28.14
CA SER A 6 18.96 -7.69 29.04
C SER A 6 17.54 -7.60 28.46
N THR A 7 17.33 -8.07 27.23
CA THR A 7 16.02 -7.97 26.56
C THR A 7 15.10 -9.11 27.01
N PRO A 8 13.88 -8.83 27.50
CA PRO A 8 12.95 -9.88 27.88
C PRO A 8 12.51 -10.68 26.64
N MET A 9 12.54 -12.02 26.75
CA MET A 9 12.15 -12.95 25.67
C MET A 9 10.76 -12.66 25.08
N ILE A 10 9.81 -12.21 25.91
CA ILE A 10 8.45 -11.84 25.49
C ILE A 10 8.48 -10.73 24.42
N LEU A 11 9.37 -9.76 24.58
CA LEU A 11 9.47 -8.60 23.71
C LEU A 11 10.11 -8.95 22.36
N GLU A 12 11.04 -9.91 22.36
CA GLU A 12 11.56 -10.52 21.13
C GLU A 12 10.48 -11.27 20.35
N ILE A 13 9.66 -12.10 21.03
CA ILE A 13 8.56 -12.84 20.41
C ILE A 13 7.51 -11.89 19.84
N VAL A 14 7.11 -10.86 20.58
CA VAL A 14 6.14 -9.85 20.13
C VAL A 14 6.69 -9.09 18.91
N TYR A 15 7.96 -8.67 18.94
CA TYR A 15 8.59 -8.00 17.81
C TYR A 15 8.60 -8.88 16.54
N LEU A 16 8.98 -10.15 16.67
CA LEU A 16 9.00 -11.08 15.54
C LEU A 16 7.59 -11.36 15.01
N ALA A 17 6.60 -11.54 15.89
CA ALA A 17 5.22 -11.78 15.49
C ALA A 17 4.60 -10.56 14.76
N VAL A 18 4.81 -9.35 15.29
CA VAL A 18 4.33 -8.10 14.66
C VAL A 18 5.03 -7.88 13.32
N THR A 19 6.33 -8.13 13.24
CA THR A 19 7.08 -7.98 11.97
C THR A 19 6.63 -9.01 10.93
N ALA A 20 6.44 -10.27 11.32
CA ALA A 20 5.99 -11.32 10.41
C ALA A 20 4.57 -11.06 9.89
N THR A 21 3.67 -10.59 10.74
CA THR A 21 2.30 -10.23 10.33
C THR A 21 2.28 -9.01 9.41
N ALA A 22 3.09 -7.98 9.68
CA ALA A 22 3.21 -6.81 8.83
C ALA A 22 3.74 -7.17 7.42
N ILE A 23 4.81 -7.96 7.33
CA ILE A 23 5.34 -8.46 6.04
C ILE A 23 4.30 -9.35 5.33
N GLY A 24 3.57 -10.18 6.07
CA GLY A 24 2.50 -11.01 5.50
C GLY A 24 1.37 -10.20 4.86
N LEU A 25 0.94 -9.13 5.52
CA LEU A 25 -0.08 -8.21 5.00
C LEU A 25 0.40 -7.45 3.76
N GLU A 26 1.66 -7.01 3.75
CA GLU A 26 2.25 -6.34 2.58
C GLU A 26 2.42 -7.29 1.40
N LEU A 27 2.87 -8.52 1.62
CA LEU A 27 2.99 -9.54 0.57
C LEU A 27 1.62 -9.85 -0.05
N CYS A 28 0.57 -9.98 0.76
CA CYS A 28 -0.80 -10.14 0.27
C CYS A 28 -1.23 -8.96 -0.61
N ALA A 29 -0.89 -7.74 -0.20
CA ALA A 29 -1.23 -6.55 -0.98
C ALA A 29 -0.47 -6.47 -2.32
N ILE A 30 0.83 -6.78 -2.30
CA ILE A 30 1.66 -6.83 -3.52
C ILE A 30 1.17 -7.92 -4.47
N LEU A 31 0.82 -9.11 -3.96
CA LEU A 31 0.32 -10.21 -4.79
C LEU A 31 -1.00 -9.85 -5.46
N ASN A 32 -1.91 -9.19 -4.74
CA ASN A 32 -3.18 -8.74 -5.30
C ASN A 32 -2.97 -7.65 -6.36
N SER A 33 -2.04 -6.70 -6.12
CA SER A 33 -1.68 -5.68 -7.10
C SER A 33 -1.02 -6.27 -8.36
N ALA A 34 -0.07 -7.20 -8.19
CA ALA A 34 0.59 -7.90 -9.28
C ALA A 34 -0.41 -8.75 -10.10
N CYS A 35 -1.34 -9.44 -9.43
CA CYS A 35 -2.43 -10.12 -10.12
C CYS A 35 -3.24 -9.15 -10.99
N CYS A 36 -3.57 -7.97 -10.47
CA CYS A 36 -4.31 -6.98 -11.25
C CYS A 36 -3.51 -6.48 -12.47
N SER A 37 -2.20 -6.26 -12.32
CA SER A 37 -1.33 -5.83 -13.41
C SER A 37 -1.14 -6.90 -14.50
N VAL A 38 -1.12 -8.18 -14.14
CA VAL A 38 -0.92 -9.29 -15.10
C VAL A 38 -2.24 -9.66 -15.79
N PHE A 39 -3.35 -9.69 -15.04
CA PHE A 39 -4.64 -10.12 -15.57
C PHE A 39 -5.44 -9.00 -16.26
N GLY A 40 -5.17 -7.73 -15.97
CA GLY A 40 -5.82 -6.59 -16.63
C GLY A 40 -5.65 -6.59 -18.15
N PRO A 41 -4.41 -6.61 -18.67
CA PRO A 41 -4.16 -6.66 -20.11
C PRO A 41 -4.58 -7.99 -20.75
N GLY A 42 -4.47 -9.11 -20.00
CA GLY A 42 -4.80 -10.45 -20.51
C GLY A 42 -6.30 -10.64 -20.81
N LYS A 43 -7.17 -9.98 -20.04
CA LYS A 43 -8.62 -9.96 -20.30
C LYS A 43 -9.00 -9.03 -21.46
N PHE A 44 -8.24 -7.96 -21.69
CA PHE A 44 -8.39 -7.07 -22.85
C PHE A 44 -8.15 -7.80 -24.18
N LEU A 45 -7.12 -8.64 -24.27
CA LEU A 45 -6.74 -9.33 -25.51
C LEU A 45 -7.64 -10.53 -25.90
N ARG A 46 -8.54 -10.98 -25.02
CA ARG A 46 -9.34 -12.21 -25.21
C ARG A 46 -10.87 -12.01 -25.29
N GLY A 47 -11.37 -10.79 -25.16
CA GLY A 47 -12.82 -10.52 -25.17
C GLY A 47 -13.40 -10.40 -26.58
N SER A 48 -14.45 -11.18 -26.88
CA SER A 48 -15.23 -11.09 -28.13
C SER A 48 -15.96 -9.74 -28.33
N GLY A 49 -16.03 -8.90 -27.30
CA GLY A 49 -16.74 -7.61 -27.29
C GLY A 49 -15.85 -6.36 -27.34
N GLY A 50 -14.56 -6.50 -27.67
CA GLY A 50 -13.64 -5.37 -27.84
C GLY A 50 -13.55 -4.47 -26.59
N LEU A 51 -13.73 -3.15 -26.79
CA LEU A 51 -13.53 -2.11 -25.77
C LEU A 51 -14.49 -2.24 -24.56
N GLN A 52 -15.72 -2.69 -24.78
CA GLN A 52 -16.77 -2.75 -23.75
C GLN A 52 -16.55 -3.89 -22.73
N SER A 53 -15.94 -5.00 -23.18
CA SER A 53 -15.54 -6.11 -22.30
C SER A 53 -14.28 -5.78 -21.49
N ALA A 54 -13.42 -4.92 -22.03
CA ALA A 54 -12.24 -4.42 -21.34
C ALA A 54 -12.62 -3.48 -20.20
N GLU A 55 -13.54 -2.55 -20.46
CA GLU A 55 -14.02 -1.59 -19.46
C GLU A 55 -14.62 -2.28 -18.23
N LYS A 56 -15.47 -3.30 -18.44
CA LYS A 56 -16.02 -4.12 -17.36
C LYS A 56 -14.95 -4.88 -16.57
N ALA A 57 -13.93 -5.42 -17.24
CA ALA A 57 -12.86 -6.14 -16.56
C ALA A 57 -11.99 -5.20 -15.72
N VAL A 58 -11.69 -4.01 -16.26
CA VAL A 58 -10.94 -2.96 -15.57
C VAL A 58 -11.71 -2.45 -14.36
N GLN A 59 -13.02 -2.24 -14.47
CA GLN A 59 -13.85 -1.76 -13.36
C GLN A 59 -13.83 -2.73 -12.16
N VAL A 60 -13.97 -4.04 -12.41
CA VAL A 60 -13.89 -5.06 -11.35
C VAL A 60 -12.49 -5.17 -10.75
N LEU A 61 -11.44 -4.93 -11.55
CA LEU A 61 -10.05 -4.89 -11.10
C LEU A 61 -9.77 -3.64 -10.24
N GLU A 62 -10.33 -2.50 -10.61
CA GLU A 62 -10.21 -1.24 -9.89
C GLU A 62 -10.85 -1.35 -8.49
N ASP A 63 -12.07 -1.90 -8.41
CA ASP A 63 -12.78 -2.14 -7.14
C ASP A 63 -12.00 -3.10 -6.21
N LYS A 64 -11.32 -4.11 -6.79
CA LYS A 64 -10.45 -5.04 -6.04
C LYS A 64 -9.12 -4.40 -5.63
N SER A 65 -8.60 -3.48 -6.43
CA SER A 65 -7.36 -2.76 -6.19
C SER A 65 -7.49 -1.77 -5.03
N GLU A 66 -8.61 -1.05 -4.92
CA GLU A 66 -8.86 -0.10 -3.83
C GLU A 66 -8.83 -0.79 -2.44
N ILE A 67 -9.45 -1.96 -2.34
CA ILE A 67 -9.42 -2.77 -1.11
C ILE A 67 -7.99 -3.19 -0.79
N THR A 68 -7.23 -3.60 -1.80
CA THR A 68 -5.84 -4.04 -1.68
C THR A 68 -4.93 -2.92 -1.21
N GLN A 69 -5.14 -1.70 -1.73
CA GLN A 69 -4.42 -0.49 -1.34
C GLN A 69 -4.64 -0.16 0.14
N THR A 70 -5.85 -0.37 0.66
CA THR A 70 -6.15 -0.20 2.09
C THR A 70 -5.37 -1.20 2.96
N TYR A 71 -5.27 -2.47 2.54
CA TYR A 71 -4.45 -3.48 3.22
C TYR A 71 -2.96 -3.13 3.19
N PHE A 72 -2.46 -2.61 2.07
CA PHE A 72 -1.09 -2.12 1.96
C PHE A 72 -0.81 -1.00 2.95
N MET A 73 -1.66 0.03 3.00
CA MET A 73 -1.48 1.14 3.95
C MET A 73 -1.51 0.68 5.41
N THR A 74 -2.41 -0.25 5.73
CA THR A 74 -2.47 -0.83 7.07
C THR A 74 -1.20 -1.62 7.41
N GLY A 75 -0.67 -2.39 6.46
CA GLY A 75 0.61 -3.10 6.60
C GLY A 75 1.79 -2.16 6.79
N LEU A 76 1.84 -1.06 6.02
CA LEU A 76 2.87 -0.04 6.08
C LEU A 76 2.93 0.63 7.47
N TYR A 77 1.78 0.99 8.05
CA TYR A 77 1.73 1.51 9.42
C TYR A 77 2.26 0.50 10.44
N CYS A 78 1.92 -0.78 10.27
CA CYS A 78 2.40 -1.84 11.15
C CYS A 78 3.93 -2.02 11.07
N ILE A 79 4.52 -1.97 9.87
CA ILE A 79 5.98 -2.00 9.68
C ILE A 79 6.65 -0.79 10.34
N VAL A 80 6.08 0.41 10.19
CA VAL A 80 6.63 1.64 10.77
C VAL A 80 6.66 1.55 12.30
N ILE A 81 5.57 1.09 12.90
CA ILE A 81 5.48 0.87 14.36
C ILE A 81 6.47 -0.21 14.81
N SER A 82 6.56 -1.33 14.10
CA SER A 82 7.51 -2.41 14.42
C SER A 82 8.97 -1.94 14.34
N SER A 83 9.29 -1.16 13.31
CA SER A 83 10.63 -0.60 13.09
C SER A 83 10.97 0.45 14.15
N ALA A 84 10.00 1.27 14.58
CA ALA A 84 10.17 2.20 15.69
C ALA A 84 10.44 1.45 17.00
N LEU A 85 9.65 0.41 17.33
CA LEU A 85 9.87 -0.43 18.51
C LEU A 85 11.29 -1.03 18.51
N LYS A 86 11.74 -1.57 17.38
CA LYS A 86 13.10 -2.11 17.24
C LYS A 86 14.17 -1.06 17.48
N ALA A 87 13.98 0.14 16.95
CA ALA A 87 14.94 1.24 17.11
C ALA A 87 15.04 1.69 18.58
N PHE A 88 13.91 1.68 19.31
CA PHE A 88 13.87 1.95 20.75
C PHE A 88 14.59 0.89 21.60
N ILE A 89 14.57 -0.38 21.18
CA ILE A 89 15.19 -1.48 21.93
C ILE A 89 16.71 -1.54 21.70
N LEU A 90 17.15 -1.26 20.47
CA LEU A 90 18.53 -1.52 20.05
C LEU A 90 19.45 -0.30 20.17
N TYR A 91 18.90 0.93 20.17
CA TYR A 91 19.70 2.15 20.15
C TYR A 91 19.30 3.16 21.24
N THR A 92 20.24 4.06 21.58
CA THR A 92 19.98 5.26 22.39
C THR A 92 18.81 6.08 21.83
N LEU A 93 18.02 6.70 22.71
CA LEU A 93 16.84 7.51 22.40
C LEU A 93 17.01 8.45 21.19
N TRP A 94 18.19 9.06 21.02
CA TRP A 94 18.50 9.93 19.88
C TRP A 94 18.48 9.23 18.51
N ASN A 95 19.07 8.04 18.42
CA ASN A 95 19.08 7.26 17.19
C ASN A 95 17.68 6.71 16.89
N ALA A 96 16.93 6.32 17.93
CA ALA A 96 15.55 5.89 17.78
C ALA A 96 14.66 7.02 17.24
N CYS A 97 14.82 8.25 17.74
CA CYS A 97 14.11 9.42 17.24
C CYS A 97 14.41 9.74 15.78
N ILE A 98 15.67 9.66 15.34
CA ILE A 98 16.04 9.91 13.94
C ILE A 98 15.36 8.89 13.01
N VAL A 99 15.39 7.60 13.37
CA VAL A 99 14.76 6.54 12.58
C VAL A 99 13.24 6.69 12.56
N ALA A 100 12.63 6.97 13.71
CA ALA A 100 11.19 7.20 13.80
C ALA A 100 10.74 8.43 13.00
N ALA A 101 11.50 9.52 13.04
CA ALA A 101 11.23 10.72 12.25
C ALA A 101 11.36 10.45 10.74
N GLY A 102 12.43 9.74 10.32
CA GLY A 102 12.63 9.38 8.92
C GLY A 102 11.51 8.48 8.38
N LEU A 103 11.13 7.45 9.13
CA LEU A 103 10.01 6.58 8.79
C LEU A 103 8.68 7.35 8.76
N GLY A 104 8.44 8.22 9.76
CA GLY A 104 7.24 9.05 9.83
C GLY A 104 7.10 10.01 8.65
N VAL A 105 8.20 10.64 8.21
CA VAL A 105 8.21 11.51 7.03
C VAL A 105 7.90 10.72 5.75
N MET A 106 8.50 9.53 5.57
CA MET A 106 8.20 8.69 4.41
C MET A 106 6.75 8.22 4.40
N SER A 107 6.22 7.77 5.54
CA SER A 107 4.80 7.40 5.66
C SER A 107 3.89 8.60 5.39
N TYR A 108 4.26 9.78 5.87
CA TYR A 108 3.51 11.01 5.61
C TYR A 108 3.46 11.30 4.10
N ILE A 109 4.60 11.31 3.40
CA ILE A 109 4.67 11.56 1.95
C ILE A 109 3.81 10.56 1.17
N LEU A 110 3.84 9.28 1.54
CA LEU A 110 3.04 8.25 0.89
C LEU A 110 1.54 8.51 1.05
N VAL A 111 1.10 8.87 2.25
CA VAL A 111 -0.31 9.21 2.52
C VAL A 111 -0.75 10.46 1.76
N THR A 112 0.11 11.49 1.65
CA THR A 112 -0.22 12.68 0.85
C THR A 112 -0.30 12.35 -0.63
N SER A 113 0.63 11.53 -1.12
CA SER A 113 0.65 11.09 -2.52
C SER A 113 -0.59 10.27 -2.88
N GLU A 114 -1.06 9.41 -1.98
CA GLU A 114 -2.32 8.70 -2.17
C GLU A 114 -3.53 9.63 -2.22
N LYS A 115 -3.59 10.63 -1.33
CA LYS A 115 -4.68 11.62 -1.34
C LYS A 115 -4.69 12.39 -2.67
N ASP A 116 -3.52 12.78 -3.17
CA ASP A 116 -3.40 13.44 -4.48
C ASP A 116 -3.84 12.53 -5.64
N GLN A 117 -3.50 11.23 -5.58
CA GLN A 117 -3.94 10.23 -6.56
C GLN A 117 -5.46 10.02 -6.50
N ALA A 118 -6.03 9.92 -5.30
CA ALA A 118 -7.48 9.75 -5.10
C ALA A 118 -8.26 10.97 -5.59
N ILE A 119 -7.76 12.18 -5.32
CA ILE A 119 -8.37 13.43 -5.80
C ILE A 119 -8.27 13.52 -7.34
N ARG A 120 -7.11 13.23 -7.93
CA ARG A 120 -6.96 13.19 -9.40
C ARG A 120 -7.85 12.14 -10.06
N GLY A 121 -7.99 10.96 -9.45
CA GLY A 121 -8.88 9.90 -9.91
C GLY A 121 -10.35 10.30 -9.89
N ARG A 122 -10.81 10.99 -8.84
CA ARG A 122 -12.16 11.55 -8.73
C ARG A 122 -12.43 12.57 -9.85
N ILE A 123 -11.54 13.54 -10.03
CA ILE A 123 -11.67 14.57 -11.08
C ILE A 123 -11.73 13.94 -12.48
N ASN A 124 -10.95 12.89 -12.75
CA ASN A 124 -10.99 12.18 -14.03
C ASN A 124 -12.34 11.48 -14.26
N LYS A 125 -12.87 10.77 -13.24
CA LYS A 125 -14.21 10.15 -13.32
C LYS A 125 -15.31 11.19 -13.56
N ASP A 126 -15.27 12.34 -12.88
CA ASP A 126 -16.27 13.39 -13.05
C ASP A 126 -16.25 14.02 -14.46
N GLN A 127 -15.07 14.14 -15.08
CA GLN A 127 -14.92 14.62 -16.47
C GLN A 127 -15.44 13.62 -17.51
N VAL A 128 -15.37 12.32 -17.25
CA VAL A 128 -15.86 11.28 -18.17
C VAL A 128 -17.39 11.14 -18.11
N ILE A 129 -18.01 11.45 -16.96
CA ILE A 129 -19.46 11.34 -16.75
C ILE A 129 -20.21 12.57 -17.30
N ASP A 130 -19.53 13.70 -17.53
CA ASP A 130 -20.08 14.89 -18.20
C ASP A 130 -19.69 14.90 -19.70
N PRO A 131 -20.52 14.33 -20.61
CA PRO A 131 -20.22 14.27 -22.04
C PRO A 131 -20.15 15.64 -22.72
N THR A 132 -20.46 16.74 -22.01
CA THR A 132 -20.42 18.11 -22.55
C THR A 132 -19.05 18.79 -22.43
N ASN A 133 -18.07 18.19 -21.74
CA ASN A 133 -16.75 18.81 -21.50
C ASN A 133 -15.57 18.16 -22.24
N ILE A 134 -15.84 17.27 -23.21
CA ILE A 134 -14.79 16.74 -24.10
C ILE A 134 -14.33 17.88 -25.02
N LYS A 135 -13.35 18.66 -24.57
CA LYS A 135 -12.58 19.51 -25.48
C LYS A 135 -11.74 18.60 -26.38
N LEU A 136 -12.26 18.32 -27.57
CA LEU A 136 -11.49 17.87 -28.72
C LEU A 136 -10.35 18.87 -28.95
N GLN A 137 -9.14 18.50 -28.55
CA GLN A 137 -7.90 19.04 -29.08
C GLN A 137 -7.20 17.95 -29.90
#